data_AF-A0A0J1FQC7-F1
#
_entry.id   AF-A0A0J1FQC7-F1
#
_cell.length_a   1.000
_cell.length_b   1.000
_cell.length_c   1.000
_cell.angle_alpha   90.00
_cell.angle_beta   90.00
_cell.angle_gamma   90.00
#
_symmetry.space_group_name_H-M   'P 1'
#
loop_
_entity.id
_entity.type
_entity.pdbx_description
1 polymer ?
#
loop_
_entity_poly.entity_id
_entity_poly.type
_entity_poly.pdbx_seq_one_letter_code
_entity_poly.pdbx_strand_id
1 'polypeptide(L)'
;MNVISIRLDQTSIVQHVLLGSTDRTLYTAIEALELQAILFARIAPLLATGDNIADLVRFGCEATHEAVIDCREHANEGGALGIFDCIGHVISGHRAAKNLLSAIVELGDDEVGKLAQLGVNLATAVMSDLGCE
;
A
#
# COMPACT_ATOMS: atom_id res chain seq x y z
N MET A 1 -2.04 -17.17 -43.33
CA MET A 1 -1.38 -15.90 -43.69
C MET A 1 -1.54 -14.94 -42.52
N ASN A 2 -0.40 -14.42 -42.03
CA ASN A 2 -0.28 -13.49 -40.90
C ASN A 2 -0.92 -12.13 -41.18
N VAL A 3 -1.52 -11.55 -40.15
CA VAL A 3 -1.35 -10.12 -39.81
C VAL A 3 -1.30 -10.02 -38.28
N ILE A 4 -0.11 -9.83 -37.72
CA ILE A 4 0.07 -9.41 -36.33
C ILE A 4 0.02 -7.88 -36.35
N SER A 5 -1.07 -7.30 -35.83
CA SER A 5 -1.18 -5.86 -35.58
C SER A 5 -0.73 -5.60 -34.14
N ILE A 6 0.47 -5.03 -33.97
CA ILE A 6 0.93 -4.53 -32.66
C ILE A 6 0.34 -3.13 -32.50
N ARG A 7 -0.71 -3.01 -31.70
CA ARG A 7 -1.14 -1.73 -31.10
C ARG A 7 -0.45 -1.63 -29.75
N LEU A 8 0.45 -0.66 -29.60
CA LEU A 8 0.96 -0.22 -28.30
C LEU A 8 -0.14 0.62 -27.65
N ASP A 9 -0.88 0.03 -26.71
CA ASP A 9 -1.99 0.66 -26.00
C ASP A 9 -1.45 1.51 -24.83
N GLN A 10 -2.03 2.69 -24.62
CA GLN A 10 -1.63 3.68 -23.63
C GLN A 10 -2.42 3.46 -22.32
N THR A 11 -1.95 2.56 -21.45
CA THR A 11 -2.62 2.22 -20.17
C THR A 11 -1.93 2.93 -18.99
N SER A 12 -2.73 3.64 -18.16
CA SER A 12 -2.36 4.43 -16.96
C SER A 12 -1.33 3.78 -16.02
N ILE A 13 -0.62 4.52 -15.16
CA ILE A 13 0.21 3.92 -14.07
C ILE A 13 -0.64 3.14 -13.08
N VAL A 14 -1.87 3.60 -12.81
CA VAL A 14 -2.89 2.79 -12.14
C VAL A 14 -3.16 1.53 -12.96
N GLN A 15 -3.18 1.59 -14.28
CA GLN A 15 -3.22 0.39 -15.13
C GLN A 15 -1.88 -0.33 -15.35
N HIS A 16 -0.71 0.20 -14.97
CA HIS A 16 0.55 -0.54 -14.98
C HIS A 16 0.79 -1.23 -13.63
N VAL A 17 0.24 -0.65 -12.57
CA VAL A 17 0.02 -1.25 -11.25
C VAL A 17 -1.13 -2.28 -11.30
N LEU A 18 -2.23 -2.00 -12.05
CA LEU A 18 -3.44 -2.85 -12.17
C LEU A 18 -3.43 -3.84 -13.36
N LEU A 19 -2.76 -3.57 -14.49
CA LEU A 19 -2.74 -4.41 -15.71
C LEU A 19 -1.34 -5.00 -16.01
N GLY A 20 -0.48 -5.09 -14.99
CA GLY A 20 0.93 -5.48 -15.05
C GLY A 20 1.32 -6.30 -16.28
N SER A 21 2.08 -5.70 -17.21
CA SER A 21 2.78 -6.51 -18.20
C SER A 21 4.02 -7.12 -17.53
N THR A 22 3.80 -8.31 -16.94
CA THR A 22 4.75 -9.32 -16.40
C THR A 22 6.06 -8.74 -15.86
N ASP A 23 6.24 -8.54 -14.56
CA ASP A 23 6.16 -9.61 -13.56
C ASP A 23 6.00 -9.06 -12.12
N ARG A 24 5.03 -9.63 -11.37
CA ARG A 24 4.87 -9.67 -9.89
C ARG A 24 4.05 -8.55 -9.19
N THR A 25 2.71 -8.71 -9.17
CA THR A 25 1.71 -8.03 -8.30
C THR A 25 2.19 -7.79 -6.86
N LEU A 26 2.98 -8.72 -6.32
CA LEU A 26 3.57 -8.63 -4.99
C LEU A 26 4.54 -7.46 -4.83
N TYR A 27 5.38 -7.16 -5.83
CA TYR A 27 6.32 -6.04 -5.76
C TYR A 27 5.59 -4.71 -5.76
N THR A 28 4.57 -4.58 -6.60
CA THR A 28 3.69 -3.42 -6.63
C THR A 28 2.97 -3.20 -5.30
N ALA A 29 2.53 -4.27 -4.65
CA ALA A 29 1.92 -4.17 -3.32
C ALA A 29 2.93 -3.76 -2.24
N ILE A 30 4.17 -4.28 -2.29
CA ILE A 30 5.25 -3.84 -1.39
C ILE A 30 5.56 -2.34 -1.59
N GLU A 31 5.69 -1.88 -2.83
CA GLU A 31 5.90 -0.46 -3.13
C GLU A 31 4.74 0.41 -2.63
N ALA A 32 3.50 -0.07 -2.75
CA ALA A 32 2.35 0.63 -2.23
C ALA A 32 2.35 0.73 -0.69
N LEU A 33 2.89 -0.27 0.02
CA LEU A 33 3.11 -0.16 1.47
C LEU A 33 4.13 0.91 1.82
N GLU A 34 5.23 0.99 1.08
CA GLU A 34 6.22 2.05 1.25
C GLU A 34 5.62 3.45 0.98
N LEU A 35 4.73 3.55 -0.02
CA LEU A 35 3.98 4.79 -0.27
C LEU A 35 3.02 5.13 0.89
N GLN A 36 2.40 4.14 1.53
CA GLN A 36 1.57 4.36 2.72
C GLN A 36 2.40 4.86 3.91
N ALA A 37 3.59 4.29 4.13
CA ALA A 37 4.53 4.81 5.13
C ALA A 37 4.90 6.28 4.87
N ILE A 38 5.16 6.65 3.61
CA ILE A 38 5.44 8.03 3.22
C ILE A 38 4.23 8.94 3.49
N LEU A 39 3.00 8.48 3.22
CA LEU A 39 1.78 9.23 3.52
C LEU A 39 1.63 9.51 5.02
N PHE A 40 1.87 8.51 5.87
CA PHE A 40 1.90 8.73 7.32
C PHE A 40 2.96 9.77 7.72
N ALA A 41 4.19 9.65 7.20
CA ALA A 41 5.26 10.61 7.47
C ALA A 41 4.93 12.04 6.98
N ARG A 42 4.09 12.17 5.95
CA ARG A 42 3.59 13.47 5.44
C ARG A 42 2.47 14.06 6.28
N ILE A 43 1.63 13.22 6.89
CA ILE A 43 0.60 13.67 7.82
C ILE A 43 1.23 14.13 9.14
N ALA A 44 2.25 13.43 9.64
CA ALA A 44 2.91 13.72 10.91
C ALA A 44 3.22 15.22 11.18
N PRO A 45 3.85 15.99 10.28
CA PRO A 45 4.17 17.40 10.52
C PRO A 45 2.96 18.34 10.51
N LEU A 46 1.79 17.88 10.05
CA LEU A 46 0.56 18.67 10.03
C LEU A 46 -0.19 18.62 11.37
N LEU A 47 0.20 17.69 12.25
CA LEU A 47 -0.49 17.46 13.51
C LEU A 47 0.01 18.41 14.60
N ALA A 48 -0.91 18.87 15.45
CA ALA A 48 -0.55 19.60 16.65
C ALA A 48 0.07 18.66 17.70
N THR A 49 0.94 19.20 18.56
CA THR A 49 1.51 18.45 19.68
C THR A 49 0.39 17.92 20.60
N GLY A 50 0.34 16.60 20.79
CA GLY A 50 -0.67 15.95 21.64
C GLY A 50 -1.97 15.57 20.93
N ASP A 51 -2.02 15.65 19.61
CA ASP A 51 -3.14 15.17 18.82
C ASP A 51 -3.22 13.62 18.89
N ASN A 52 -4.43 13.10 19.15
CA ASN A 52 -4.70 11.65 19.16
C ASN A 52 -4.37 10.99 17.82
N ILE A 53 -4.36 11.77 16.73
CA ILE A 53 -3.98 11.34 15.39
C ILE A 53 -2.47 11.03 15.30
N ALA A 54 -1.63 11.65 16.14
CA ALA A 54 -0.18 11.47 16.08
C ALA A 54 0.23 10.02 16.41
N ASP A 55 -0.46 9.39 17.35
CA ASP A 55 -0.25 7.98 17.66
C ASP A 55 -0.68 7.08 16.51
N LEU A 56 -1.82 7.36 15.86
CA LEU A 56 -2.29 6.61 14.68
C LEU A 56 -1.28 6.69 13.54
N VAL A 57 -0.70 7.87 13.32
CA VAL A 57 0.34 8.09 12.31
C VAL A 57 1.62 7.33 12.64
N ARG A 58 2.05 7.36 13.90
CA ARG A 58 3.24 6.62 14.35
C ARG A 58 3.04 5.11 14.18
N PHE A 59 1.93 4.57 14.68
CA PHE A 59 1.61 3.15 14.53
C PHE A 59 1.45 2.74 13.08
N GLY A 60 0.87 3.59 12.23
CA GLY A 60 0.73 3.33 10.80
C GLY A 60 2.06 3.26 10.08
N CYS A 61 2.99 4.16 10.42
CA CYS A 61 4.34 4.15 9.90
C CYS A 61 5.10 2.89 10.34
N GLU A 62 5.01 2.51 11.61
CA GLU A 62 5.62 1.28 12.15
C GLU A 62 5.05 0.03 11.46
N ALA A 63 3.73 -0.13 11.43
CA ALA A 63 3.07 -1.31 10.84
C ALA A 63 3.37 -1.49 9.35
N THR A 64 3.45 -0.40 8.58
CA THR A 64 3.77 -0.45 7.14
C THR A 64 5.24 -0.82 6.91
N HIS A 65 6.17 -0.30 7.71
CA HIS A 65 7.58 -0.69 7.62
C HIS A 65 7.82 -2.13 8.04
N GLU A 66 7.22 -2.57 9.16
CA GLU A 66 7.33 -3.94 9.65
C GLU A 66 6.82 -4.93 8.60
N ALA A 67 5.66 -4.68 7.99
CA ALA A 67 5.13 -5.54 6.94
C ALA A 67 6.07 -5.67 5.72
N VAL A 68 6.77 -4.59 5.34
CA VAL A 68 7.76 -4.61 4.25
C VAL A 68 9.02 -5.37 4.65
N ILE A 69 9.53 -5.17 5.86
CA ILE A 69 10.69 -5.89 6.39
C ILE A 69 10.39 -7.38 6.44
N ASP A 70 9.29 -7.77 7.09
CA ASP A 70 8.87 -9.16 7.23
C ASP A 70 8.75 -9.82 5.85
N CYS A 71 8.05 -9.20 4.90
CA CYS A 71 7.93 -9.76 3.56
C CYS A 71 9.31 -9.94 2.89
N ARG A 72 10.21 -8.96 2.98
CA ARG A 72 11.54 -9.06 2.36
C ARG A 72 12.37 -10.18 2.97
N GLU A 73 12.32 -10.36 4.28
CA GLU A 73 13.01 -11.44 4.98
C GLU A 73 12.54 -12.80 4.45
N HIS A 74 11.23 -13.05 4.40
CA HIS A 74 10.67 -14.31 3.93
C HIS A 74 10.87 -14.53 2.42
N ALA A 75 10.81 -13.47 1.60
CA ALA A 75 11.08 -13.58 0.16
C ALA A 75 12.54 -13.98 -0.14
N ASN A 76 13.48 -13.56 0.71
CA ASN A 76 14.91 -13.87 0.57
C ASN A 76 15.26 -15.33 0.93
N GLU A 77 14.38 -16.05 1.63
CA GLU A 77 14.57 -17.48 1.96
C GLU A 77 14.38 -18.41 0.74
N GLY A 78 13.87 -17.88 -0.38
CA GLY A 78 13.96 -18.51 -1.71
C GLY A 78 13.01 -19.68 -1.96
N GLY A 79 11.98 -19.87 -1.14
CA GLY A 79 10.97 -20.94 -1.26
C GLY A 79 9.56 -20.44 -1.53
N ALA A 80 8.68 -21.34 -2.01
CA ALA A 80 7.27 -21.02 -2.21
C ALA A 80 6.56 -20.59 -0.91
N LEU A 81 6.93 -21.19 0.23
CA LEU A 81 6.43 -20.80 1.55
C LEU A 81 6.78 -19.34 1.89
N GLY A 82 8.03 -18.92 1.69
CA GLY A 82 8.44 -17.53 1.92
C GLY A 82 7.72 -16.51 1.04
N ILE A 83 7.30 -16.90 -0.18
CA ILE A 83 6.45 -16.05 -1.04
C ILE A 83 5.04 -15.92 -0.46
N PHE A 84 4.43 -17.01 0.02
CA PHE A 84 3.11 -16.97 0.66
C PHE A 84 3.13 -16.17 1.95
N ASP A 85 4.16 -16.33 2.77
CA ASP A 85 4.32 -15.58 4.02
C ASP A 85 4.48 -14.09 3.72
N CYS A 86 5.34 -13.71 2.75
CA CYS A 86 5.44 -12.32 2.30
C CYS A 86 4.07 -11.75 1.84
N ILE A 87 3.29 -12.49 1.04
CA ILE A 87 1.95 -12.04 0.63
C ILE A 87 1.06 -11.80 1.86
N GLY A 88 1.10 -12.69 2.85
CA GLY A 88 0.36 -12.54 4.10
C GLY A 88 0.72 -11.26 4.86
N HIS A 89 2.02 -10.98 5.01
CA HIS A 89 2.51 -9.74 5.64
C HIS A 89 2.08 -8.49 4.86
N VAL A 90 2.17 -8.52 3.52
CA VAL A 90 1.76 -7.40 2.67
C VAL A 90 0.26 -7.10 2.80
N ILE A 91 -0.58 -8.12 2.78
CA ILE A 91 -2.04 -7.97 2.98
C ILE A 91 -2.33 -7.40 4.37
N SER A 92 -1.68 -7.94 5.40
CA SER A 92 -1.85 -7.47 6.77
C SER A 92 -1.46 -6.00 6.92
N GLY A 93 -0.31 -5.61 6.35
CA GLY A 93 0.17 -4.23 6.34
C GLY A 93 -0.83 -3.28 5.68
N HIS A 94 -1.36 -3.63 4.51
CA HIS A 94 -2.32 -2.77 3.80
C HIS A 94 -3.63 -2.64 4.55
N ARG A 95 -4.10 -3.71 5.18
CA ARG A 95 -5.30 -3.68 6.02
C ARG A 95 -5.09 -2.80 7.24
N ALA A 96 -3.96 -2.92 7.93
CA ALA A 96 -3.62 -2.09 9.07
C ALA A 96 -3.55 -0.61 8.66
N ALA A 97 -2.84 -0.30 7.57
CA ALA A 97 -2.74 1.04 7.01
C ALA A 97 -4.10 1.61 6.66
N LYS A 98 -4.95 0.85 5.93
CA LYS A 98 -6.32 1.27 5.58
C LYS A 98 -7.12 1.65 6.83
N ASN A 99 -7.11 0.80 7.84
CA ASN A 99 -7.90 1.02 9.06
C ASN A 99 -7.42 2.25 9.82
N LEU A 100 -6.11 2.41 9.97
CA LEU A 100 -5.51 3.57 10.64
C LEU A 100 -5.78 4.85 9.85
N LEU A 101 -5.57 4.84 8.53
CA LEU A 101 -5.87 5.99 7.67
C LEU A 101 -7.36 6.34 7.67
N SER A 102 -8.25 5.35 7.72
CA SER A 102 -9.70 5.60 7.82
C SER A 102 -10.06 6.30 9.13
N ALA A 103 -9.44 5.90 10.25
CA ALA A 103 -9.59 6.62 11.51
C ALA A 103 -9.04 8.06 11.43
N ILE A 104 -7.94 8.28 10.71
CA ILE A 104 -7.41 9.63 10.47
C ILE A 104 -8.36 10.46 9.59
N VAL A 105 -9.03 9.86 8.59
CA VAL A 105 -10.07 10.54 7.79
C VAL A 105 -11.21 11.03 8.68
N GLU A 106 -11.63 10.22 9.65
CA GLU A 106 -12.74 10.56 10.55
C GLU A 106 -12.39 11.62 11.60
N LEU A 107 -11.13 11.64 12.05
CA LEU A 107 -10.68 12.48 13.17
C LEU A 107 -9.95 13.76 12.72
N GLY A 108 -9.31 13.71 11.55
CA GLY A 108 -8.47 14.78 11.02
C GLY A 108 -9.25 16.00 10.56
N ASP A 109 -8.54 17.13 10.48
CA ASP A 109 -9.05 18.30 9.80
C ASP A 109 -9.13 18.09 8.28
N ASP A 110 -9.63 19.11 7.58
CA ASP A 110 -9.93 19.04 6.16
C ASP A 110 -8.72 18.73 5.27
N GLU A 111 -7.49 19.04 5.70
CA GLU A 111 -6.26 18.76 4.97
C GLU A 111 -5.72 17.37 5.31
N VAL A 112 -5.62 17.06 6.61
CA VAL A 112 -5.18 15.75 7.12
C VAL A 112 -6.09 14.63 6.63
N GLY A 113 -7.40 14.84 6.67
CA GLY A 113 -8.40 13.87 6.19
C GLY A 113 -8.30 13.61 4.70
N LYS A 114 -8.03 14.64 3.87
CA LYS A 114 -7.84 14.45 2.41
C LYS A 114 -6.59 13.62 2.11
N LEU A 115 -5.48 13.86 2.81
CA LEU A 115 -4.26 13.07 2.66
C LEU A 115 -4.47 11.63 3.10
N ALA A 116 -5.14 11.42 4.23
CA ALA A 116 -5.46 10.09 4.72
C ALA A 116 -6.36 9.31 3.74
N GLN A 117 -7.33 9.98 3.12
CA GLN A 117 -8.23 9.38 2.13
C GLN A 117 -7.47 8.87 0.88
N LEU A 118 -6.39 9.54 0.47
CA LEU A 118 -5.54 9.04 -0.63
C LEU A 118 -4.92 7.68 -0.27
N GLY A 119 -4.46 7.53 0.97
CA GLY A 119 -3.90 6.27 1.46
C GLY A 119 -4.96 5.17 1.60
N VAL A 120 -6.17 5.50 2.05
CA VAL A 120 -7.31 4.56 2.09
C VAL A 120 -7.63 4.04 0.69
N ASN A 121 -7.67 4.93 -0.30
CA ASN A 121 -7.96 4.56 -1.68
C ASN A 121 -6.85 3.64 -2.25
N LEU A 122 -5.59 3.95 -1.96
CA LEU A 122 -4.46 3.10 -2.36
C LEU A 122 -4.54 1.72 -1.71
N ALA A 123 -4.80 1.65 -0.40
CA ALA A 123 -4.91 0.38 0.31
C ALA A 123 -6.05 -0.48 -0.25
N THR A 124 -7.19 0.13 -0.53
CA THR A 124 -8.37 -0.54 -1.08
C THR A 124 -8.10 -1.06 -2.50
N ALA A 125 -7.44 -0.26 -3.35
CA ALA A 125 -7.06 -0.69 -4.69
C ALA A 125 -6.13 -1.90 -4.64
N VAL A 126 -5.08 -1.87 -3.82
CA VAL A 126 -4.12 -2.97 -3.73
C VAL A 126 -4.77 -4.23 -3.14
N MET A 127 -5.60 -4.11 -2.10
CA MET A 127 -6.29 -5.28 -1.56
C MET A 127 -7.28 -5.90 -2.54
N SER A 128 -7.94 -5.08 -3.37
CA SER A 128 -8.75 -5.56 -4.49
C SER A 128 -7.89 -6.30 -5.53
N ASP A 129 -6.70 -5.80 -5.86
CA ASP A 129 -5.79 -6.45 -6.81
C ASP A 129 -5.24 -7.79 -6.29
N LEU A 130 -5.09 -7.90 -4.97
CA LEU A 130 -4.70 -9.13 -4.28
C LEU A 130 -5.88 -10.08 -4.03
N GLY A 131 -7.12 -9.70 -4.39
CA GLY A 131 -8.32 -10.51 -4.20
C GLY A 131 -8.79 -10.65 -2.75
N CYS A 132 -8.47 -9.67 -1.91
CA CYS A 132 -8.72 -9.70 -0.46
C CYS A 132 -9.93 -8.85 -0.02
N GLU A 133 -10.42 -7.95 -0.87
CA GLU A 133 -11.60 -7.09 -0.65
C GLU A 133 -12.31 -6.76 -1.96
#